data_AF-A0A1F6HDG3-F1
#
_entry.id   AF-A0A1F6HDG3-F1
#
_cell.length_a   1.000
_cell.length_b   1.000
_cell.length_c   1.000
_cell.angle_alpha   90.00
_cell.angle_beta   90.00
_cell.angle_gamma   90.00
#
_symmetry.space_group_name_H-M   'P 1'
#
loop_
_entity.id
_entity.type
_entity.pdbx_description
1 polymer ?
#
loop_
_entity_poly.entity_id
_entity_poly.type
_entity_poly.pdbx_seq_one_letter_code
_entity_poly.pdbx_strand_id
1 'polypeptide(L)'
;MLINKNTKISLVIDIVFAKNFKEKSLGLIFLKKPKALFLKTHFGLHTFFVNFPLDIIILDKNSKVVKLKGNLVPNKIFLWNPI
;
A
#
# COMPACT_ATOMS: atom_id res chain seq x y z
N MET A 1 6.03 -12.81 -0.83
CA MET A 1 5.05 -13.85 -1.18
C MET A 1 3.78 -13.61 -0.37
N LEU A 2 2.66 -13.32 -1.03
CA LEU A 2 1.35 -13.34 -0.39
C LEU A 2 0.79 -14.76 -0.46
N ILE A 3 0.25 -15.27 0.64
CA ILE A 3 -0.34 -16.61 0.69
C ILE A 3 -1.78 -16.47 1.15
N ASN A 4 -2.73 -16.94 0.34
CA ASN A 4 -4.09 -17.13 0.78
C ASN A 4 -4.19 -18.47 1.51
N LYS A 5 -4.41 -18.44 2.83
CA LYS A 5 -4.47 -19.65 3.67
C LYS A 5 -5.67 -20.54 3.35
N ASN A 6 -6.77 -19.99 2.83
CA ASN A 6 -7.99 -20.74 2.55
C ASN A 6 -7.92 -21.45 1.19
N THR A 7 -7.34 -20.80 0.17
CA THR A 7 -7.26 -21.36 -1.19
C THR A 7 -5.91 -21.99 -1.52
N LYS A 8 -4.92 -21.90 -0.62
CA LYS A 8 -3.52 -22.33 -0.81
C LYS A 8 -2.81 -21.68 -2.02
N ILE A 9 -3.37 -20.60 -2.56
CA ILE A 9 -2.76 -19.84 -3.66
C ILE A 9 -1.64 -18.97 -3.09
N SER A 10 -0.44 -19.08 -3.69
CA SER A 10 0.70 -18.20 -3.43
C SER A 10 0.89 -17.23 -4.60
N LEU A 11 0.95 -15.94 -4.28
CA LEU A 11 1.26 -14.89 -5.24
C LEU A 11 2.66 -14.36 -4.93
N VAL A 12 3.56 -14.52 -5.90
CA VAL A 12 4.86 -13.87 -5.88
C VAL A 12 4.65 -12.46 -6.39
N ILE A 13 4.80 -11.50 -5.49
CA ILE A 13 4.69 -10.08 -5.78
C ILE A 13 6.06 -9.47 -5.50
N ASP A 14 6.56 -8.74 -6.48
CA ASP A 14 7.73 -7.90 -6.30
C ASP A 14 7.32 -6.66 -5.49
N ILE A 15 7.82 -6.57 -4.26
CA ILE A 15 7.45 -5.54 -3.29
C ILE A 15 8.64 -4.62 -3.08
N VAL A 16 8.44 -3.35 -3.38
CA VAL A 16 9.42 -2.30 -3.04
C VAL A 16 9.19 -1.87 -1.59
N PHE A 17 10.26 -1.81 -0.79
CA PHE A 17 10.19 -1.36 0.60
C PHE A 17 10.66 0.08 0.72
N ALA A 18 9.76 1.01 1.08
CA ALA A 18 10.14 2.37 1.42
C ALA A 18 10.50 2.47 2.91
N LYS A 19 11.78 2.66 3.19
CA LYS A 19 12.36 2.74 4.54
C LYS A 19 12.42 4.17 5.03
N ASN A 20 12.86 5.09 4.17
CA ASN A 20 13.21 6.44 4.56
C ASN A 20 12.07 7.43 4.27
N PHE A 21 12.06 8.58 4.94
CA PHE A 21 11.00 9.59 4.77
C PHE A 21 10.83 10.01 3.29
N LYS A 22 11.93 10.22 2.56
CA LYS A 22 11.91 10.56 1.13
C LYS A 22 11.26 9.47 0.28
N GLU A 23 11.61 8.21 0.52
CA GLU A 23 11.04 7.07 -0.22
C GLU A 23 9.54 6.91 0.04
N LYS A 24 9.10 7.16 1.28
CA LYS A 24 7.68 7.10 1.66
C LYS A 24 6.88 8.22 1.01
N SER A 25 7.44 9.44 0.98
CA SER A 25 6.78 10.59 0.36
C SER A 25 6.74 10.50 -1.15
N LEU A 26 7.78 9.95 -1.80
CA LEU A 26 7.77 9.68 -3.23
C LEU A 26 6.83 8.52 -3.59
N GLY A 27 6.88 7.43 -2.83
CA GLY A 27 6.01 6.27 -3.00
C GLY A 27 5.90 5.79 -4.45
N LEU A 28 4.71 5.90 -5.03
CA LEU A 28 4.37 5.47 -6.40
C LEU A 28 4.17 6.65 -7.37
N ILE A 29 4.59 7.85 -6.99
CA ILE A 29 4.42 9.07 -7.78
C ILE A 29 5.13 8.95 -9.14
N PHE A 30 4.47 9.41 -10.20
CA PHE A 30 4.96 9.42 -11.60
C PHE A 30 5.38 8.07 -12.19
N LEU A 31 5.09 6.94 -11.52
CA LEU A 31 5.31 5.63 -12.12
C LEU A 31 4.33 5.41 -13.27
N LYS A 32 4.83 4.85 -14.38
CA LYS A 32 4.02 4.48 -15.55
C LYS A 32 3.32 3.13 -15.38
N LYS A 33 3.87 2.24 -14.55
CA LYS A 33 3.36 0.89 -14.33
C LYS A 33 3.08 0.67 -12.83
N PRO A 34 1.97 0.02 -12.46
CA PRO A 34 1.68 -0.34 -11.08
C PRO A 34 2.79 -1.21 -10.49
N LYS A 35 3.13 -0.94 -9.22
CA LYS A 35 4.06 -1.75 -8.42
C LYS A 35 3.50 -1.87 -7.00
N ALA A 36 3.82 -2.98 -6.34
CA ALA A 36 3.52 -3.12 -4.92
C ALA A 36 4.56 -2.35 -4.09
N LEU A 37 4.07 -1.51 -3.18
CA LEU A 37 4.88 -0.74 -2.26
C LEU A 37 4.50 -1.11 -0.83
N PHE A 38 5.50 -1.43 -0.03
CA PHE A 38 5.37 -1.61 1.40
C PHE A 38 6.00 -0.42 2.11
N LEU A 39 5.23 0.24 2.98
CA LEU A 39 5.70 1.38 3.75
C LEU A 39 5.05 1.37 5.14
N LYS A 40 5.78 1.88 6.14
CA LYS A 40 5.25 2.10 7.50
C LYS A 40 4.81 3.55 7.64
N THR A 41 3.53 3.76 7.93
CA THR A 41 2.89 5.06 8.21
C THR A 41 1.92 4.91 9.38
N HIS A 42 1.60 6.02 10.06
CA HIS A 42 0.81 6.00 11.30
C HIS A 42 -0.69 6.27 11.11
N PHE A 43 -1.07 7.19 10.22
CA PHE A 43 -2.44 7.72 10.19
C PHE A 43 -3.02 7.98 8.79
N GLY A 44 -2.24 7.74 7.74
CA GLY A 44 -2.70 8.11 6.41
C GLY A 44 -1.71 7.87 5.28
N LEU A 45 -2.24 8.07 4.07
CA LEU A 45 -1.51 8.15 2.82
C LEU A 45 -2.16 9.16 1.89
N HIS A 46 -1.36 9.71 0.99
CA HIS A 46 -1.84 10.53 -0.12
C HIS A 46 -1.57 9.80 -1.43
N THR A 47 -2.40 10.06 -2.44
CA THR A 47 -2.23 9.55 -3.82
C THR A 47 -2.04 10.67 -4.83
N PHE A 48 -1.60 11.86 -4.40
CA PHE A 48 -1.25 12.95 -5.29
C PHE A 48 -0.17 12.51 -6.29
N PHE A 49 -0.33 12.87 -7.56
CA PHE A 49 0.62 12.58 -8.64
C PHE A 49 0.87 11.09 -8.93
N VAL A 50 0.02 10.20 -8.41
CA VAL A 50 -0.03 8.79 -8.81
C VAL A 50 -0.91 8.67 -10.07
N ASN A 51 -0.50 7.88 -11.05
CA ASN A 51 -1.18 7.80 -12.35
C ASN A 51 -2.25 6.70 -12.46
N PHE A 52 -2.46 5.93 -11.40
CA PHE A 52 -3.33 4.76 -11.39
C PHE A 52 -4.01 4.60 -10.02
N PRO A 53 -5.21 3.97 -9.97
CA PRO A 53 -5.86 3.66 -8.72
C PRO A 53 -5.05 2.63 -7.91
N LEU A 54 -5.16 2.71 -6.58
CA LEU A 54 -4.44 1.84 -5.66
C LEU A 54 -5.38 0.97 -4.83
N ASP A 55 -5.00 -0.29 -4.66
CA ASP A 55 -5.55 -1.15 -3.62
C ASP A 55 -4.64 -1.08 -2.39
N ILE A 56 -5.22 -0.74 -1.24
CA ILE A 56 -4.49 -0.52 0.00
C ILE A 56 -4.85 -1.61 1.01
N ILE A 57 -3.81 -2.21 1.57
CA ILE A 57 -3.89 -3.17 2.66
C ILE A 57 -3.22 -2.55 3.88
N ILE A 58 -4.00 -2.33 4.95
CA ILE A 58 -3.47 -1.86 6.22
C ILE A 58 -3.26 -3.07 7.11
N LEU A 59 -2.04 -3.16 7.65
CA LEU A 59 -1.63 -4.21 8.57
C LEU A 59 -1.45 -3.64 9.98
N ASP A 60 -1.74 -4.46 10.99
CA ASP A 60 -1.33 -4.17 12.37
C ASP A 60 0.15 -4.49 12.61
N LYS A 61 0.61 -4.27 13.85
CA LYS A 61 1.98 -4.60 14.29
C LYS A 61 2.32 -6.09 14.20
N ASN A 62 1.33 -6.97 14.14
CA ASN A 62 1.48 -8.43 14.00
C ASN A 62 1.35 -8.88 12.54
N SER A 63 1.38 -7.95 11.57
CA SER A 63 1.20 -8.21 10.13
C SER A 63 -0.16 -8.83 9.77
N LYS A 64 -1.18 -8.63 10.61
CA LYS A 64 -2.56 -9.03 10.31
C LYS A 64 -3.26 -7.91 9.55
N VAL A 65 -4.02 -8.29 8.51
CA VAL A 65 -4.86 -7.35 7.77
C VAL A 65 -5.97 -6.83 8.69
N VAL A 66 -6.02 -5.51 8.88
CA VAL A 66 -7.04 -4.83 9.71
C VAL A 66 -7.99 -3.97 8.88
N LYS A 67 -7.56 -3.52 7.70
CA LYS A 67 -8.41 -2.75 6.79
C LYS A 67 -7.97 -2.94 5.35
N LEU A 68 -8.95 -2.96 4.45
CA LEU A 68 -8.77 -2.99 3.01
C LEU A 68 -9.46 -1.78 2.41
N LYS A 69 -8.82 -1.12 1.45
CA LYS A 69 -9.44 -0.08 0.64
C LYS A 69 -9.09 -0.35 -0.82
N GLY A 70 -10.07 -0.85 -1.56
CA GLY A 70 -9.93 -1.07 -3.00
C GLY A 70 -10.15 0.22 -3.80
N ASN A 71 -9.51 0.29 -4.96
CA ASN A 71 -9.70 1.30 -6.00
C ASN A 71 -9.63 2.75 -5.47
N LEU A 72 -8.63 3.08 -4.64
CA LEU A 72 -8.38 4.46 -4.24
C LEU A 72 -7.81 5.24 -5.44
N VAL A 73 -8.64 6.12 -6.00
CA VAL A 73 -8.28 6.94 -7.16
C VAL A 73 -7.14 7.92 -6.86
N PRO A 74 -6.38 8.35 -7.89
CA PRO A 74 -5.39 9.40 -7.76
C PRO A 74 -5.90 10.70 -7.13
N ASN A 75 -4.96 11.49 -6.60
CA ASN A 75 -5.18 12.82 -6.04
C ASN A 75 -6.18 12.86 -4.87
N LYS A 76 -6.08 11.87 -3.97
CA LYS A 76 -6.87 11.78 -2.74
C LYS A 76 -5.97 11.74 -1.51
N ILE A 77 -6.55 12.14 -0.38
CA ILE A 77 -6.01 11.87 0.94
C ILE A 77 -6.87 10.75 1.54
N PHE A 78 -6.21 9.71 2.03
CA PHE A 78 -6.85 8.61 2.72
C PHE A 78 -6.30 8.51 4.13
N LEU A 79 -7.16 8.76 5.12
CA LEU A 79 -6.83 8.73 6.53
C LEU A 79 -7.55 7.56 7.21
N TRP A 80 -6.95 7.06 8.28
CA TRP A 80 -7.58 6.08 9.16
C TRP A 80 -7.11 6.30 10.59
N ASN A 81 -7.93 5.88 11.55
CA ASN A 81 -7.50 5.87 12.94
C ASN A 81 -6.42 4.79 13.10
N PRO A 82 -5.25 5.12 13.68
CA PRO A 82 -4.24 4.13 14.02
C PRO A 82 -4.86 3.06 14.91
N ILE A 83 -4.55 1.79 14.61
CA ILE A 83 -5.03 0.61 15.35
C ILE A 83 -3.86 0.05 16.17
#